data_AF-A0A661B6Q0-F1
#
_entry.id   AF-A0A661B6Q0-F1
#
_cell.length_a   1.000
_cell.length_b   1.000
_cell.length_c   1.000
_cell.angle_alpha   90.00
_cell.angle_beta   90.00
_cell.angle_gamma   90.00
#
_symmetry.space_group_name_H-M   'P 1'
#
loop_
_entity.id
_entity.type
_entity.pdbx_description
1 polymer ?
#
loop_
_entity_poly.entity_id
_entity_poly.type
_entity_poly.pdbx_seq_one_letter_code
_entity_poly.pdbx_strand_id
1 'polypeptide(L)'
;MIQPGRGRILTLAAMLVMLVLFALVGAYVVYWYALPEEGVNSARNIPDEEPAENRIEDGYSEKNDLLTGVQRLRAALLSKLPEGETSRFTLVFNRLETAAVENRIDHERFRQLPTILRNALDDGKIVDDELGTILDFLELSIIPHE
;
A
#
# COMPACT_ATOMS: atom_id res chain seq x y z
N MET A 1 -20.66 55.43 6.02
CA MET A 1 -19.63 55.45 4.96
C MET A 1 -19.20 54.01 4.68
N ILE A 2 -19.66 53.42 3.58
CA ILE A 2 -19.29 52.05 3.18
C ILE A 2 -18.07 52.19 2.26
N GLN A 3 -16.89 51.76 2.73
CA GLN A 3 -15.65 51.84 1.94
C GLN A 3 -15.75 50.93 0.69
N PRO A 4 -15.72 51.49 -0.53
CA PRO A 4 -15.80 50.72 -1.77
C PRO A 4 -14.41 50.13 -2.08
N GLY A 5 -14.04 49.04 -1.42
CA GLY A 5 -12.75 48.40 -1.67
C GLY A 5 -12.60 46.98 -1.13
N ARG A 6 -13.12 46.72 0.07
CA ARG A 6 -13.00 45.40 0.72
C ARG A 6 -13.84 44.29 0.07
N GLY A 7 -15.03 44.64 -0.45
CA GLY A 7 -15.92 43.65 -1.09
C GLY A 7 -15.34 43.04 -2.36
N ARG A 8 -14.60 43.82 -3.17
CA ARG A 8 -14.00 43.35 -4.43
C ARG A 8 -12.85 42.36 -4.21
N ILE A 9 -12.04 42.61 -3.18
CA ILE A 9 -10.93 41.72 -2.81
C ILE A 9 -11.48 40.39 -2.28
N LEU A 10 -12.57 40.44 -1.50
CA LEU A 10 -13.25 39.24 -1.03
C LEU A 10 -13.83 38.41 -2.19
N THR A 11 -14.46 39.06 -3.18
CA THR A 11 -14.99 38.36 -4.36
C THR A 11 -13.89 37.78 -5.25
N LEU A 12 -12.76 38.47 -5.40
CA LEU A 12 -11.61 37.95 -6.14
C LEU A 12 -10.98 36.75 -5.43
N ALA A 13 -10.84 36.80 -4.10
CA ALA A 13 -10.36 35.67 -3.32
C ALA A 13 -11.31 34.47 -3.42
N ALA A 14 -12.63 34.70 -3.34
CA ALA A 14 -13.63 33.63 -3.48
C ALA A 14 -13.59 32.98 -4.87
N MET A 15 -13.43 33.76 -5.94
CA MET A 15 -13.27 33.24 -7.31
C MET A 15 -12.00 32.39 -7.44
N LEU A 16 -10.89 32.82 -6.85
CA LEU A 16 -9.64 32.08 -6.89
C LEU A 16 -9.75 30.74 -6.16
N VAL A 17 -10.36 30.73 -4.98
CA VAL A 17 -10.64 29.49 -4.22
C VAL A 17 -11.53 28.56 -5.02
N MET A 18 -12.59 29.09 -5.67
CA MET A 18 -13.49 28.27 -6.48
C MET A 18 -12.78 27.66 -7.69
N LEU A 19 -11.86 28.39 -8.32
CA LEU A 19 -11.06 27.91 -9.44
C LEU A 19 -10.10 26.79 -9.01
N VAL A 20 -9.47 26.93 -7.84
CA VAL A 20 -8.61 25.89 -7.26
C VAL A 20 -9.42 24.62 -6.96
N LEU A 21 -10.61 24.76 -6.37
CA LEU A 21 -11.50 23.62 -6.13
C LEU A 21 -11.91 22.93 -7.45
N PHE A 22 -12.23 23.71 -8.48
CA PHE A 22 -12.59 23.16 -9.78
C PHE A 22 -11.42 22.41 -10.44
N ALA A 23 -10.20 22.93 -10.32
CA ALA A 23 -8.99 22.26 -10.82
C ALA A 23 -8.72 20.95 -10.06
N LEU A 24 -8.93 20.92 -8.74
CA LEU A 24 -8.80 19.70 -7.94
C LEU A 24 -9.83 18.64 -8.34
N VAL A 25 -11.09 19.03 -8.56
CA VAL A 25 -12.14 18.12 -9.03
C VAL A 25 -11.81 17.61 -10.44
N GLY A 26 -11.38 18.49 -11.35
CA GLY A 26 -10.95 18.10 -12.69
C GLY A 26 -9.78 17.12 -12.68
N ALA A 27 -8.76 17.37 -11.86
CA ALA A 27 -7.62 16.48 -11.69
C ALA A 27 -8.03 15.13 -11.11
N TYR A 28 -8.96 15.11 -10.14
CA TYR A 28 -9.50 13.89 -9.56
C TYR A 28 -10.29 13.05 -10.58
N VAL A 29 -11.10 13.71 -11.42
CA VAL A 29 -11.84 13.06 -12.51
C VAL A 29 -10.86 12.49 -13.53
N VAL A 30 -9.87 13.26 -13.99
CA VAL A 30 -8.84 12.76 -14.92
C VAL A 30 -8.07 11.60 -14.32
N TYR A 31 -7.69 11.67 -13.04
CA TYR A 31 -7.06 10.55 -12.34
C TYR A 31 -7.93 9.29 -12.40
N TRP A 32 -9.23 9.40 -12.12
CA TRP A 32 -10.15 8.26 -12.23
C TRP A 32 -10.32 7.70 -13.64
N TYR A 33 -10.34 8.55 -14.67
CA TYR A 33 -10.51 8.11 -16.07
C TYR A 33 -9.19 7.71 -16.77
N ALA A 34 -8.05 8.15 -16.25
CA ALA A 34 -6.74 7.92 -16.83
C ALA A 34 -5.93 6.83 -16.11
N LEU A 35 -6.52 6.08 -15.17
CA LEU A 35 -5.99 4.77 -14.81
C LEU A 35 -6.29 3.81 -15.97
N PRO A 36 -5.30 3.41 -16.79
CA PRO A 36 -5.51 2.33 -17.74
C PRO A 36 -5.87 1.07 -16.96
N GLU A 37 -6.95 0.42 -17.35
CA GLU A 37 -7.18 -0.99 -17.04
C GLU A 37 -6.10 -1.83 -17.73
N GLU A 38 -4.90 -1.86 -17.16
CA GLU A 38 -3.97 -2.97 -17.38
C GLU A 38 -4.62 -4.22 -16.76
N GLY A 39 -5.34 -5.01 -17.57
CA GLY A 39 -5.58 -6.40 -17.23
C GLY A 39 -6.90 -7.08 -17.59
N VAL A 40 -7.70 -6.64 -18.58
CA VAL A 40 -8.95 -7.37 -18.91
C VAL A 40 -9.11 -7.82 -20.38
N ASN A 41 -8.21 -7.49 -21.32
CA ASN A 41 -8.42 -7.84 -22.74
C ASN A 41 -7.21 -8.43 -23.49
N SER A 42 -6.50 -9.40 -22.91
CA SER A 42 -5.49 -10.20 -23.65
C SER A 42 -5.91 -11.65 -23.93
N ALA A 43 -7.22 -11.91 -24.06
CA ALA A 43 -7.76 -13.19 -24.48
C ALA A 43 -8.30 -13.15 -25.92
N ARG A 44 -7.44 -12.90 -26.92
CA ARG A 44 -7.65 -13.41 -28.28
C ARG A 44 -6.43 -13.22 -29.17
N ASN A 45 -6.03 -14.32 -29.82
CA ASN A 45 -4.99 -14.49 -30.84
C ASN A 45 -3.59 -14.84 -30.31
N ILE A 46 -3.43 -16.13 -29.96
CA ILE A 46 -2.13 -16.81 -29.98
C ILE A 46 -2.09 -17.58 -31.32
N PRO A 47 -1.25 -17.21 -32.29
CA PRO A 47 -0.81 -18.14 -33.32
C PRO A 47 0.16 -19.14 -32.69
N ASP A 48 -0.03 -20.42 -32.98
CA ASP A 48 0.83 -21.52 -32.55
C ASP A 48 2.31 -21.25 -32.90
N GLU A 49 3.13 -20.90 -31.91
CA GLU A 49 4.58 -20.98 -32.00
C GLU A 49 5.09 -21.87 -30.86
N GLU A 50 5.99 -22.78 -31.25
CA GLU A 50 6.51 -23.94 -30.52
C GLU A 50 6.95 -23.67 -29.07
N PRO A 51 6.86 -24.67 -28.17
CA PRO A 51 7.31 -24.50 -26.80
C PRO A 51 8.84 -24.48 -26.79
N ALA A 52 9.41 -23.28 -26.80
CA ALA A 52 10.80 -23.10 -26.40
C ALA A 52 10.91 -23.52 -24.93
N GLU A 53 11.62 -24.62 -24.73
CA GLU A 53 12.15 -25.13 -23.48
C GLU A 53 12.99 -24.04 -22.79
N ASN A 54 12.33 -23.12 -22.09
CA ASN A 54 12.97 -22.23 -21.13
C ASN A 54 12.75 -22.83 -19.74
N ARG A 55 13.64 -23.77 -19.43
CA ARG A 55 13.97 -24.18 -18.08
C ARG A 55 14.59 -22.97 -17.37
N ILE A 56 13.74 -22.09 -16.84
CA ILE A 56 14.20 -21.07 -15.91
C ILE A 56 14.37 -21.77 -14.57
N GLU A 57 15.62 -21.84 -14.11
CA GLU A 57 15.97 -22.09 -12.71
C GLU A 57 15.34 -20.99 -11.84
N ASP A 58 14.07 -21.16 -11.46
CA ASP A 58 13.40 -20.30 -10.48
C ASP A 58 13.84 -20.66 -9.06
N GLY A 59 15.13 -20.48 -8.78
CA GLY A 59 15.68 -20.53 -7.42
C GLY A 59 16.03 -19.15 -6.85
N TYR A 60 16.06 -18.11 -7.69
CA TYR A 60 16.57 -16.78 -7.34
C TYR A 60 15.50 -15.67 -7.29
N SER A 61 14.25 -15.95 -7.69
CA SER A 61 13.19 -14.92 -7.80
C SER A 61 12.39 -14.73 -6.51
N GLU A 62 12.15 -15.80 -5.73
CA GLU A 62 11.22 -15.76 -4.59
C GLU A 62 11.78 -15.00 -3.37
N LYS A 63 13.10 -15.08 -3.15
CA LYS A 63 13.79 -14.50 -1.99
C LYS A 63 13.84 -12.96 -2.02
N ASN A 64 14.04 -12.38 -3.20
CA ASN A 64 14.03 -10.93 -3.38
C ASN A 64 12.61 -10.36 -3.34
N ASP A 65 11.62 -11.14 -3.73
CA ASP A 65 10.22 -10.73 -3.74
C ASP A 65 9.65 -10.64 -2.32
N LEU A 66 10.04 -11.56 -1.43
CA LEU A 66 9.59 -11.55 -0.03
C LEU A 66 10.10 -10.36 0.78
N LEU A 67 11.40 -10.08 0.71
CA LEU A 67 11.99 -8.94 1.43
C LEU A 67 11.37 -7.62 0.94
N THR A 68 11.19 -7.49 -0.37
CA THR A 68 10.53 -6.34 -0.99
C THR A 68 9.07 -6.23 -0.52
N GLY A 69 8.36 -7.36 -0.42
CA GLY A 69 7.00 -7.43 0.11
C GLY A 69 6.90 -6.97 1.58
N VAL A 70 7.83 -7.41 2.43
CA VAL A 70 7.92 -7.00 3.83
C VAL A 70 8.18 -5.49 3.96
N GLN A 71 9.08 -4.93 3.16
CA GLN A 71 9.36 -3.49 3.18
C GLN A 71 8.17 -2.65 2.70
N ARG A 72 7.47 -3.11 1.64
CA ARG A 72 6.23 -2.47 1.18
C ARG A 72 5.14 -2.51 2.25
N LEU A 73 4.99 -3.65 2.92
CA LEU A 73 4.06 -3.80 4.04
C LEU A 73 4.39 -2.84 5.18
N ARG A 74 5.67 -2.72 5.56
CA ARG A 74 6.14 -1.78 6.59
C ARG A 74 5.73 -0.34 6.24
N ALA A 75 6.01 0.09 5.02
CA ALA A 75 5.67 1.44 4.55
C ALA A 75 4.15 1.67 4.50
N ALA A 76 3.38 0.68 4.02
CA ALA A 76 1.93 0.75 3.95
C ALA A 76 1.32 0.89 5.35
N LEU A 77 1.73 0.06 6.30
CA LEU A 77 1.27 0.13 7.69
C LEU A 77 1.68 1.45 8.34
N LEU A 78 2.94 1.88 8.17
CA LEU A 78 3.44 3.12 8.74
C LEU A 78 2.64 4.35 8.26
N SER A 79 2.21 4.37 6.99
CA SER A 79 1.37 5.44 6.44
C SER A 79 -0.04 5.51 7.04
N LYS A 80 -0.45 4.45 7.73
CA LYS A 80 -1.79 4.27 8.32
C LYS A 80 -1.80 4.40 9.83
N LEU A 81 -0.63 4.55 10.45
CA LEU A 81 -0.47 4.73 11.88
C LEU A 81 -0.64 6.20 12.28
N PRO A 82 -1.44 6.51 13.31
CA PRO A 82 -1.62 7.87 13.78
C PRO A 82 -0.38 8.42 14.52
N GLU A 83 0.34 7.57 15.26
CA GLU A 83 1.49 7.95 16.09
C GLU A 83 2.86 7.71 15.43
N GLY A 84 2.88 7.17 14.21
CA GLY A 84 4.11 6.81 13.51
C GLY A 84 4.75 5.52 14.03
N GLU A 85 6.09 5.44 13.97
CA GLU A 85 6.81 4.19 14.26
C GLU A 85 7.03 4.00 15.77
N THR A 86 6.49 2.91 16.32
CA THR A 86 6.73 2.53 17.73
C THR A 86 7.93 1.58 17.85
N SER A 87 8.53 1.50 19.04
CA SER A 87 9.66 0.57 19.27
C SER A 87 9.30 -0.90 18.99
N ARG A 88 8.06 -1.30 19.30
CA ARG A 88 7.56 -2.65 19.01
C ARG A 88 7.39 -2.87 17.51
N PHE A 89 6.84 -1.88 16.79
CA PHE A 89 6.71 -1.94 15.34
C PHE A 89 8.07 -2.15 14.67
N THR A 90 9.08 -1.33 15.00
CA THR A 90 10.43 -1.47 14.46
C THR A 90 11.03 -2.83 14.78
N LEU A 91 10.86 -3.33 16.01
CA LEU A 91 11.39 -4.63 16.42
C LEU A 91 10.79 -5.78 15.59
N VAL A 92 9.46 -5.82 15.45
CA VAL A 92 8.76 -6.86 14.70
C VAL A 92 9.16 -6.81 13.23
N PHE A 93 9.21 -5.63 12.62
CA PHE A 93 9.61 -5.51 11.21
C PHE A 93 11.08 -5.88 10.96
N ASN A 94 11.99 -5.51 11.86
CA ASN A 94 13.40 -5.94 11.73
C ASN A 94 13.54 -7.46 11.82
N ARG A 95 12.76 -8.11 12.69
CA ARG A 95 12.71 -9.58 12.78
C ARG A 95 12.10 -10.19 11.50
N LEU A 96 11.05 -9.58 10.97
CA LEU A 96 10.38 -10.01 9.73
C LEU A 96 11.31 -9.89 8.52
N GLU A 97 12.07 -8.80 8.41
CA GLU A 97 13.05 -8.59 7.34
C GLU A 97 14.18 -9.64 7.42
N THR A 98 14.69 -9.90 8.63
CA THR A 98 15.69 -10.96 8.85
C THR A 98 15.14 -12.33 8.49
N ALA A 99 13.90 -12.64 8.91
CA ALA A 99 13.22 -13.88 8.58
C ALA A 99 12.97 -14.03 7.08
N ALA A 100 12.63 -12.94 6.37
CA ALA A 100 12.46 -12.94 4.91
C ALA A 100 13.79 -13.22 4.20
N VAL A 101 14.91 -12.63 4.65
CA VAL A 101 16.26 -12.93 4.13
C VAL A 101 16.67 -14.38 4.41
N GLU A 102 16.16 -14.99 5.47
CA GLU A 102 16.45 -16.37 5.83
C GLU A 102 15.40 -17.38 5.30
N ASN A 103 14.40 -16.93 4.53
CA ASN A 103 13.26 -17.74 4.06
C ASN A 103 12.52 -18.47 5.20
N ARG A 104 12.41 -17.82 6.36
CA ARG A 104 11.72 -18.30 7.57
C ARG A 104 10.35 -17.65 7.76
N ILE A 105 9.69 -17.25 6.68
CA ILE A 105 8.34 -16.72 6.74
C ILE A 105 7.36 -17.85 6.43
N ASP A 106 6.39 -18.06 7.32
CA ASP A 106 5.27 -18.97 7.06
C ASP A 106 4.33 -18.32 6.04
N HIS A 107 4.43 -18.75 4.78
CA HIS A 107 3.65 -18.20 3.67
C HIS A 107 2.13 -18.42 3.83
N GLU A 108 1.69 -19.48 4.50
CA GLU A 108 0.26 -19.74 4.72
C GLU A 108 -0.31 -18.74 5.74
N ARG A 109 0.45 -18.41 6.79
CA ARG A 109 0.09 -17.33 7.71
C ARG A 109 0.17 -15.98 7.01
N PHE A 110 1.24 -15.72 6.26
CA PHE A 110 1.41 -14.45 5.57
C PHE A 110 0.27 -14.16 4.57
N ARG A 111 -0.28 -15.19 3.92
CA ARG A 111 -1.46 -15.08 3.06
C ARG A 111 -2.74 -14.61 3.77
N GLN A 112 -2.84 -14.79 5.09
CA GLN A 112 -3.99 -14.34 5.88
C GLN A 112 -3.88 -12.87 6.30
N LEU A 113 -2.69 -12.28 6.21
CA LEU A 113 -2.42 -10.90 6.61
C LEU A 113 -3.38 -9.88 5.99
N PRO A 114 -3.75 -9.92 4.69
CA PRO A 114 -4.69 -8.97 4.11
C PRO A 114 -6.07 -8.99 4.77
N THR A 115 -6.52 -10.16 5.26
CA THR A 115 -7.80 -10.30 5.97
C THR A 115 -7.74 -9.63 7.33
N ILE A 116 -6.64 -9.82 8.05
CA ILE A 116 -6.40 -9.20 9.36
C ILE A 116 -6.30 -7.68 9.21
N LEU A 117 -5.53 -7.22 8.22
CA LEU A 117 -5.41 -5.79 7.92
C LEU A 117 -6.77 -5.18 7.55
N ARG A 118 -7.59 -5.86 6.76
CA ARG A 118 -8.93 -5.37 6.41
C ARG A 118 -9.83 -5.23 7.63
N ASN A 119 -9.73 -6.13 8.60
CA ASN A 119 -10.52 -6.06 9.84
C ASN A 119 -10.00 -5.00 10.81
N ALA A 120 -8.68 -4.76 10.80
CA ALA A 120 -8.01 -3.77 11.65
C ALA A 120 -8.07 -2.33 11.10
N LEU A 121 -8.50 -2.15 9.84
CA LEU A 121 -8.68 -0.86 9.21
C LEU A 121 -10.10 -0.33 9.45
N ASP A 122 -10.20 0.77 10.19
CA ASP A 122 -11.43 1.55 10.37
C ASP A 122 -11.24 2.95 9.76
N ASP A 123 -12.18 3.39 8.92
CA ASP A 123 -12.08 4.64 8.12
C ASP A 123 -10.72 4.83 7.41
N GLY A 124 -10.09 3.72 7.00
CA GLY A 124 -8.81 3.73 6.29
C GLY A 124 -7.59 4.08 7.15
N LYS A 125 -7.70 3.96 8.48
CA LYS A 125 -6.63 4.03 9.48
C LYS A 125 -6.61 2.76 10.31
N ILE A 126 -5.45 2.43 10.87
CA ILE A 126 -5.36 1.30 11.82
C ILE A 126 -5.85 1.80 13.16
N VAL A 127 -6.78 1.08 13.77
CA VAL A 127 -7.21 1.34 15.15
C VAL A 127 -6.04 1.01 16.09
N ASP A 128 -5.72 1.89 17.04
CA ASP A 128 -4.55 1.72 17.91
C ASP A 128 -4.56 0.37 18.67
N ASP A 129 -5.74 -0.09 19.08
CA ASP A 129 -5.93 -1.39 19.75
C ASP A 129 -5.68 -2.60 18.83
N GLU A 130 -5.82 -2.42 17.51
CA GLU A 130 -5.64 -3.47 16.50
C GLU A 130 -4.19 -3.57 15.98
N LEU A 131 -3.39 -2.51 16.17
CA LEU A 131 -1.96 -2.54 15.83
C LEU A 131 -1.25 -3.66 16.60
N GLY A 132 -1.59 -3.87 17.87
CA GLY A 132 -1.06 -4.96 18.68
C GLY A 132 -1.31 -6.32 18.03
N THR A 133 -2.56 -6.56 17.64
CA THR A 133 -3.00 -7.79 16.97
C THR A 133 -2.25 -8.04 15.66
N ILE A 134 -2.07 -7.00 14.83
CA ILE A 134 -1.30 -7.10 13.58
C ILE A 134 0.15 -7.49 13.88
N LEU A 135 0.79 -6.82 14.84
CA LEU A 135 2.19 -7.08 15.19
C LEU A 135 2.39 -8.49 15.77
N ASP A 136 1.46 -8.96 16.62
CA ASP A 136 1.47 -10.32 17.14
C ASP A 136 1.32 -11.36 16.02
N PHE A 137 0.42 -11.11 15.08
CA PHE A 137 0.25 -11.99 13.92
C PHE A 137 1.51 -12.05 13.05
N LEU A 138 2.14 -10.91 12.79
CA LEU A 138 3.38 -10.83 12.03
C LEU A 138 4.51 -11.58 12.73
N GLU A 139 4.63 -11.46 14.05
CA GLU A 139 5.61 -12.21 14.82
C GLU A 139 5.35 -13.73 14.76
N LEU A 140 4.09 -14.14 14.85
CA LEU A 140 3.67 -15.54 14.68
C LEU A 140 3.88 -16.11 13.27
N SER A 141 4.08 -15.25 12.28
CA SER A 141 4.40 -15.67 10.91
C SER A 141 5.88 -15.99 10.70
N ILE A 142 6.73 -15.74 11.71
CA ILE A 142 8.16 -16.07 11.67
C ILE A 142 8.37 -17.48 12.20
N ILE A 143 8.97 -18.35 11.39
CA ILE A 143 9.39 -19.70 11.78
C ILE A 143 10.61 -19.57 12.71
N PRO A 144 10.54 -20.05 13.98
CA PRO A 144 11.63 -19.91 14.93
C PRO A 144 12.88 -20.66 14.46
N HIS A 145 14.05 -20.10 14.77
CA HIS A 145 15.32 -20.76 14.54
C HIS A 145 15.56 -21.72 15.72
N GLU A 146 15.59 -23.02 15.47
CA GLU A 146 16.10 -24.01 16.43
C GLU A 146 17.61 -23.90 16.61
#